data_AF-A0A5B6W9R7-F1
#
_entry.id   AF-A0A5B6W9R7-F1
#
_cell.length_a   1.000
_cell.length_b   1.000
_cell.length_c   1.000
_cell.angle_alpha   90.00
_cell.angle_beta   90.00
_cell.angle_gamma   90.00
#
_symmetry.space_group_name_H-M   'P 1'
#
loop_
_entity.id
_entity.type
_entity.pdbx_description
1 polymer ?
#
loop_
_entity_poly.entity_id
_entity_poly.type
_entity_poly.pdbx_seq_one_letter_code
_entity_poly.pdbx_strand_id
1 'polypeptide(L)'
;MENQNPLQNGALEGAVGNSGRSGDGSSLIFLGTGCSSAVPNAMCLIQPSDPPCQVCSQSLSIPPDRNPNYRCNTSLLIDYCSSDGIRNYIIIDVGKTFREQVLRWFTFHKIPRVDSIVLTHEHADAILGLDDIRVIQPHSPTNDIDPTAIYLTRHSMDSIATKFPYLVQKKLREGQEVRRVAQLDWKIIEEHYDKPFVASGLKFFPLPVMHGEDYLCLGYLFGEKCKVAYISDVSRFPSNTEYGRCCIFSFSCVLTYIYIFKHFHFIGDVKFISKNGAGQLDLLILDCLYKVCFSLDSFLFIMLTACILLCILRSYTLVCNVFCFLHTRKDLLMFTYAYLRFLRHFPIIFLHFSFQWSLSPISIHLFLQTLEAIKRICPKRALLIGMTHEFDHHKDNEFLMEWSEREGIHVQLAHDGLRVPIDL
;
A
#
# COMPACT_ATOMS: atom_id res chain seq x y z
N MET A 1 32.57 32.58 -27.41
CA MET A 1 32.96 31.80 -28.60
C MET A 1 32.77 30.35 -28.25
N GLU A 2 31.97 29.65 -29.06
CA GLU A 2 31.90 28.19 -29.26
C GLU A 2 31.62 27.28 -28.03
N ASN A 3 30.82 26.23 -28.10
CA ASN A 3 29.80 25.74 -29.04
C ASN A 3 29.21 24.47 -28.36
N GLN A 4 27.88 24.31 -28.42
CA GLN A 4 27.13 23.08 -28.80
C GLN A 4 27.40 21.74 -28.04
N ASN A 5 26.42 20.91 -27.64
CA ASN A 5 25.08 20.69 -28.20
C ASN A 5 24.15 19.93 -27.22
N PRO A 6 22.81 19.97 -27.45
CA PRO A 6 21.77 19.37 -26.62
C PRO A 6 21.39 17.95 -27.10
N LEU A 7 20.90 17.10 -26.19
CA LEU A 7 20.22 15.85 -26.54
C LEU A 7 18.71 15.99 -26.32
N GLN A 8 17.99 15.49 -27.32
CA GLN A 8 16.57 15.64 -27.59
C GLN A 8 15.70 14.92 -26.56
N ASN A 9 14.84 15.66 -25.87
CA ASN A 9 13.60 15.13 -25.30
C ASN A 9 12.48 15.40 -26.30
N GLY A 10 12.08 14.37 -27.03
CA GLY A 10 10.96 14.42 -27.96
C GLY A 10 10.12 13.17 -27.82
N ALA A 11 8.99 13.29 -27.14
CA ALA A 11 7.66 12.79 -27.52
C ALA A 11 6.85 12.36 -26.30
N LEU A 12 6.13 13.33 -25.71
CA LEU A 12 4.71 13.27 -25.28
C LEU A 12 4.36 14.50 -24.42
N GLU A 13 4.76 15.70 -24.86
CA GLU A 13 4.15 16.95 -24.40
C GLU A 13 3.26 17.47 -25.53
N GLY A 14 1.98 17.08 -25.48
CA GLY A 14 0.94 17.62 -26.33
C GLY A 14 0.50 18.99 -25.83
N ALA A 15 0.93 20.03 -26.53
CA ALA A 15 0.28 21.32 -26.76
C ALA A 15 -0.59 21.92 -25.63
N VAL A 16 -0.01 22.86 -24.88
CA VAL A 16 -0.77 23.87 -24.12
C VAL A 16 -1.39 24.86 -25.11
N GLY A 17 -2.59 24.53 -25.58
CA GLY A 17 -3.50 25.44 -26.28
C GLY A 17 -4.51 26.03 -25.29
N ASN A 18 -4.44 27.34 -25.05
CA ASN A 18 -5.42 28.08 -24.27
C ASN A 18 -6.76 28.13 -25.04
N SER A 19 -7.70 27.25 -24.70
CA SER A 19 -9.11 27.36 -25.10
C SER A 19 -10.01 26.76 -24.01
N GLY A 20 -10.99 27.53 -23.56
CA GLY A 20 -11.86 27.18 -22.45
C GLY A 20 -12.80 26.02 -22.76
N ARG A 21 -12.69 24.95 -21.98
CA ARG A 21 -13.77 24.09 -21.44
C ARG A 21 -13.09 23.11 -20.49
N SER A 22 -13.38 23.21 -19.20
CA SER A 22 -13.09 22.14 -18.23
C SER A 22 -13.69 20.84 -18.77
N GLY A 23 -12.86 19.83 -19.03
CA GLY A 23 -13.21 18.65 -19.81
C GLY A 23 -14.50 17.95 -19.34
N ASP A 24 -15.32 17.56 -20.31
CA ASP A 24 -16.66 16.97 -20.13
C ASP A 24 -16.66 15.58 -19.43
N GLY A 25 -15.50 15.01 -19.09
CA GLY A 25 -15.36 13.66 -18.54
C GLY A 25 -15.00 13.60 -17.05
N SER A 26 -15.12 12.39 -16.47
CA SER A 26 -14.65 12.11 -15.11
C SER A 26 -13.11 12.05 -15.05
N SER A 27 -12.55 12.21 -13.86
CA SER A 27 -11.12 12.00 -13.64
C SER A 27 -10.81 11.56 -12.22
N LEU A 28 -9.68 10.89 -12.04
CA LEU A 28 -9.12 10.52 -10.74
C LEU A 28 -7.93 11.42 -10.44
N ILE A 29 -7.88 11.99 -9.25
CA ILE A 29 -6.80 12.86 -8.78
C ILE A 29 -6.19 12.23 -7.54
N PHE A 30 -4.92 11.87 -7.62
CA PHE A 30 -4.19 11.27 -6.50
C PHE A 30 -3.78 12.39 -5.54
N LEU A 31 -4.51 12.52 -4.43
CA LEU A 31 -4.23 13.54 -3.42
C LEU A 31 -2.98 13.19 -2.60
N GLY A 32 -2.76 11.89 -2.38
CA GLY A 32 -1.56 11.36 -1.77
C GLY A 32 -1.30 9.92 -2.21
N THR A 33 -0.03 9.55 -2.24
CA THR A 33 0.44 8.25 -2.74
C THR A 33 1.43 7.57 -1.79
N GLY A 34 1.69 8.17 -0.63
CA GLY A 34 2.65 7.70 0.34
C GLY A 34 2.05 6.75 1.38
N CYS A 35 2.95 6.10 2.11
CA CYS A 35 2.61 5.26 3.26
C CYS A 35 2.08 6.07 4.46
N SER A 36 1.79 5.37 5.56
CA SER A 36 1.29 5.96 6.81
C SER A 36 2.19 7.08 7.36
N SER A 37 3.51 7.03 7.16
CA SER A 37 4.45 8.05 7.62
C SER A 37 4.66 9.23 6.65
N ALA A 38 4.06 9.16 5.45
CA ALA A 38 4.32 10.06 4.33
C ALA A 38 5.80 10.07 3.89
N VAL A 39 6.11 10.73 2.78
CA VAL A 39 7.48 10.95 2.29
C VAL A 39 7.68 12.45 2.08
N PRO A 40 8.72 13.05 2.69
CA PRO A 40 9.86 12.42 3.33
C PRO A 40 9.56 11.83 4.71
N ASN A 41 10.30 10.77 5.06
CA ASN A 41 10.27 10.24 6.42
C ASN A 41 11.07 11.16 7.35
N ALA A 42 10.41 11.69 8.38
CA ALA A 42 11.03 12.66 9.29
C ALA A 42 12.27 12.13 10.02
N MET A 43 12.23 10.86 10.47
CA MET A 43 13.36 10.25 11.17
C MET A 43 14.57 10.10 10.26
N CYS A 44 14.34 9.73 8.99
CA CYS A 44 15.39 9.64 7.98
C CYS A 44 16.10 10.98 7.71
N LEU A 45 15.39 12.10 7.88
CA LEU A 45 15.97 13.44 7.72
C LEU A 45 16.69 13.93 8.98
N ILE A 46 16.16 13.63 10.16
CA ILE A 46 16.74 14.06 11.45
C ILE A 46 17.95 13.20 11.82
N GLN A 47 17.96 11.93 11.41
CA GLN A 47 19.07 10.99 11.57
C GLN A 47 19.45 10.40 10.20
N PRO A 48 20.12 11.18 9.35
CA PRO A 48 20.49 10.73 8.02
C PRO A 48 21.48 9.55 8.09
N SER A 49 21.27 8.57 7.22
CA SER A 49 22.24 7.51 6.94
C SER A 49 23.47 8.09 6.22
N ASP A 50 24.55 7.30 6.13
CA ASP A 50 25.70 7.60 5.28
C ASP A 50 25.86 6.51 4.21
N PRO A 51 25.59 6.80 2.91
CA PRO A 51 25.15 8.09 2.38
C PRO A 51 23.69 8.45 2.76
N PRO A 52 23.29 9.74 2.73
CA PRO A 52 21.91 10.16 3.02
C PRO A 52 20.90 9.56 2.04
N CYS A 53 19.68 9.32 2.52
CA CYS A 53 18.58 8.82 1.68
C CYS A 53 18.22 9.82 0.59
N GLN A 54 18.50 9.46 -0.66
CA GLN A 54 18.29 10.31 -1.82
C GLN A 54 16.84 10.80 -1.96
N VAL A 55 15.86 9.91 -1.75
CA VAL A 55 14.42 10.22 -1.88
C VAL A 55 13.99 11.27 -0.86
N CYS A 56 14.38 11.09 0.41
CA CYS A 56 14.06 12.05 1.47
C CYS A 56 14.79 13.38 1.28
N SER A 57 16.07 13.36 0.89
CA SER A 57 16.84 14.58 0.62
C SER A 57 16.28 15.38 -0.56
N GLN A 58 15.88 14.70 -1.65
CA GLN A 58 15.22 15.35 -2.79
C GLN A 58 13.85 15.93 -2.43
N SER A 59 13.10 15.25 -1.56
CA SER A 59 11.79 15.69 -1.07
C SER A 59 11.81 17.09 -0.43
N LEU A 60 12.94 17.50 0.15
CA LEU A 60 13.12 18.85 0.70
C LEU A 60 13.68 19.88 -0.30
N SER A 61 14.36 19.42 -1.34
CA SER A 61 15.12 20.28 -2.26
C SER A 61 14.31 20.69 -3.49
N ILE A 62 13.31 19.90 -3.87
CA ILE A 62 12.45 20.15 -5.03
C ILE A 62 11.04 20.45 -4.52
N PRO A 63 10.41 21.56 -4.95
CA PRO A 63 9.03 21.88 -4.59
C PRO A 63 8.07 20.72 -4.89
N PRO A 64 7.13 20.39 -3.98
CA PRO A 64 6.31 19.18 -4.13
C PRO A 64 5.48 19.08 -5.41
N ASP A 65 5.09 20.20 -6.00
CA ASP A 65 4.40 20.26 -7.31
C ASP A 65 5.23 19.71 -8.48
N ARG A 66 6.56 19.67 -8.32
CA ARG A 66 7.51 19.13 -9.30
C ARG A 66 8.28 17.92 -8.77
N ASN A 67 7.85 17.36 -7.65
CA ASN A 67 8.59 16.34 -6.93
C ASN A 67 7.73 15.11 -6.68
N PRO A 68 7.79 14.09 -7.55
CA PRO A 68 6.97 12.90 -7.41
C PRO A 68 7.44 11.98 -6.25
N ASN A 69 8.54 12.32 -5.59
CA ASN A 69 9.02 11.67 -4.37
C ASN A 69 8.46 12.30 -3.09
N TYR A 70 7.85 13.49 -3.15
CA TYR A 70 7.09 14.05 -2.03
C TYR A 70 5.68 13.43 -2.05
N ARG A 71 5.32 12.70 -0.99
CA ARG A 71 4.10 11.90 -0.96
C ARG A 71 3.35 12.07 0.35
N CYS A 72 2.18 12.69 0.30
CA CYS A 72 1.19 12.71 1.38
C CYS A 72 0.59 11.31 1.60
N ASN A 73 -0.17 11.13 2.69
CA ASN A 73 -0.85 9.86 2.95
C ASN A 73 -1.81 9.52 1.82
N THR A 74 -1.89 8.23 1.52
CA THR A 74 -2.72 7.70 0.45
C THR A 74 -4.17 8.23 0.52
N SER A 75 -4.62 8.86 -0.57
CA SER A 75 -5.96 9.43 -0.71
C SER A 75 -6.27 9.70 -2.19
N LEU A 76 -7.52 9.49 -2.59
CA LEU A 76 -7.98 9.65 -3.97
C LEU A 76 -9.17 10.59 -4.03
N LEU A 77 -9.12 11.61 -4.90
CA LEU A 77 -10.29 12.40 -5.26
C LEU A 77 -10.83 11.92 -6.61
N ILE A 78 -12.10 11.58 -6.63
CA ILE A 78 -12.87 11.24 -7.82
C ILE A 78 -13.66 12.47 -8.22
N ASP A 79 -13.27 13.05 -9.34
CA ASP A 79 -13.97 14.12 -10.03
C ASP A 79 -14.97 13.48 -11.00
N TYR A 80 -16.17 13.20 -10.50
CA TYR A 80 -17.20 12.42 -11.19
C TYR A 80 -18.16 13.32 -11.96
N CYS A 81 -18.32 13.06 -13.25
CA CYS A 81 -19.31 13.68 -14.13
C CYS A 81 -20.37 12.63 -14.49
N SER A 82 -21.59 12.78 -13.99
CA SER A 82 -22.70 11.88 -14.32
C SER A 82 -23.28 12.18 -15.71
N SER A 83 -24.09 11.25 -16.22
CA SER A 83 -24.68 11.33 -17.57
C SER A 83 -25.64 12.52 -17.77
N ASP A 84 -26.17 13.07 -16.68
CA ASP A 84 -27.00 14.28 -16.64
C ASP A 84 -26.17 15.59 -16.56
N GLY A 85 -24.83 15.48 -16.58
CA GLY A 85 -23.90 16.62 -16.52
C GLY A 85 -23.67 17.17 -15.12
N ILE A 86 -24.21 16.53 -14.08
CA ILE A 86 -23.92 16.90 -12.69
C ILE A 86 -22.50 16.45 -12.35
N ARG A 87 -21.75 17.33 -11.69
CA ARG A 87 -20.35 17.10 -11.35
C ARG A 87 -20.17 17.05 -9.84
N ASN A 88 -19.70 15.92 -9.34
CA ASN A 88 -19.52 15.65 -7.92
C ASN A 88 -18.06 15.26 -7.60
N TYR A 89 -17.62 15.61 -6.40
CA TYR A 89 -16.27 15.40 -5.92
C TYR A 89 -16.31 14.47 -4.71
N ILE A 90 -15.84 13.25 -4.90
CA ILE A 90 -15.87 12.18 -3.90
C ILE A 90 -14.44 11.91 -3.46
N ILE A 91 -14.17 11.87 -2.17
CA ILE A 91 -12.83 11.54 -1.65
C ILE A 91 -12.83 10.15 -1.03
N ILE A 92 -11.80 9.37 -1.33
CA ILE A 92 -11.45 8.16 -0.59
C ILE A 92 -10.32 8.49 0.37
N ASP A 93 -10.60 8.33 1.66
CA ASP A 93 -9.74 8.61 2.82
C ASP A 93 -9.30 10.08 3.00
N VAL A 94 -9.25 10.51 4.27
CA VAL A 94 -8.85 11.84 4.71
C VAL A 94 -7.84 11.72 5.85
N GLY A 95 -6.59 11.40 5.49
CA GLY A 95 -5.48 11.21 6.40
C GLY A 95 -4.98 12.48 7.10
N LYS A 96 -3.98 12.33 7.97
CA LYS A 96 -3.32 13.46 8.67
C LYS A 96 -2.68 14.51 7.77
N THR A 97 -2.47 14.21 6.49
CA THR A 97 -1.93 15.17 5.49
C THR A 97 -3.03 15.89 4.71
N PHE A 98 -4.31 15.68 5.03
CA PHE A 98 -5.45 16.22 4.29
C PHE A 98 -5.39 17.74 4.06
N ARG A 99 -5.07 18.52 5.09
CA ARG A 99 -4.96 19.98 4.95
C ARG A 99 -3.94 20.39 3.87
N GLU A 100 -2.80 19.70 3.81
CA GLU A 100 -1.79 19.94 2.79
C GLU A 100 -2.28 19.53 1.40
N GLN A 101 -2.96 18.38 1.29
CA GLN A 101 -3.54 17.90 0.05
C GLN A 101 -4.56 18.89 -0.52
N VAL A 102 -5.40 19.49 0.33
CA VAL A 102 -6.34 20.55 -0.07
C VAL A 102 -5.57 21.76 -0.59
N LEU A 103 -4.62 22.29 0.18
CA LEU A 103 -3.88 23.49 -0.21
C LEU A 103 -3.11 23.33 -1.52
N ARG A 104 -2.57 22.14 -1.78
CA ARG A 104 -1.79 21.85 -3.01
C ARG A 104 -2.69 21.50 -4.18
N TRP A 105 -3.50 20.46 -4.03
CA TRP A 105 -4.13 19.79 -5.17
C TRP A 105 -5.52 20.33 -5.48
N PHE A 106 -6.27 20.81 -4.49
CA PHE A 106 -7.58 21.40 -4.77
C PHE A 106 -7.39 22.76 -5.45
N THR A 107 -6.41 23.54 -5.01
CA THR A 107 -6.10 24.83 -5.62
C THR A 107 -5.53 24.64 -7.04
N PHE A 108 -4.62 23.69 -7.23
CA PHE A 108 -4.03 23.38 -8.53
C PHE A 108 -5.06 22.86 -9.54
N HIS A 109 -5.90 21.90 -9.14
CA HIS A 109 -6.94 21.31 -10.01
C HIS A 109 -8.27 22.07 -10.00
N LYS A 110 -8.35 23.18 -9.25
CA LYS A 110 -9.55 24.04 -9.10
C LYS A 110 -10.78 23.27 -8.61
N ILE A 111 -10.58 22.40 -7.62
CA ILE A 111 -11.64 21.63 -6.97
C ILE A 111 -12.43 22.56 -6.04
N PRO A 112 -13.75 22.76 -6.28
CA PRO A 112 -14.50 23.78 -5.57
C PRO A 112 -15.06 23.32 -4.22
N ARG A 113 -15.24 22.00 -4.03
CA ARG A 113 -15.90 21.40 -2.87
C ARG A 113 -15.65 19.90 -2.79
N VAL A 114 -16.19 19.27 -1.75
CA VAL A 114 -16.30 17.81 -1.60
C VAL A 114 -17.74 17.49 -1.26
N ASP A 115 -18.36 16.62 -2.05
CA ASP A 115 -19.76 16.22 -1.90
C ASP A 115 -19.91 15.03 -0.94
N SER A 116 -18.96 14.10 -0.95
CA SER A 116 -18.95 12.95 -0.03
C SER A 116 -17.56 12.38 0.20
N ILE A 117 -17.39 11.70 1.33
CA ILE A 117 -16.16 11.00 1.70
C ILE A 117 -16.46 9.52 1.89
N VAL A 118 -15.58 8.65 1.42
CA VAL A 118 -15.62 7.20 1.61
C VAL A 118 -14.36 6.80 2.36
N LEU A 119 -14.49 6.06 3.46
CA LEU A 119 -13.34 5.62 4.26
C LEU A 119 -13.05 4.14 4.02
N THR A 120 -11.79 3.79 3.80
CA THR A 120 -11.35 2.40 3.64
C THR A 120 -11.28 1.69 5.00
N HIS A 121 -10.77 2.38 6.03
CA HIS A 121 -10.57 1.88 7.38
C HIS A 121 -10.30 3.04 8.37
N GLU A 122 -10.10 2.74 9.66
CA GLU A 122 -9.99 3.75 10.73
C GLU A 122 -8.58 3.99 11.29
N HIS A 123 -7.53 3.65 10.54
CA HIS A 123 -6.16 4.04 10.91
C HIS A 123 -5.89 5.53 10.70
N ALA A 124 -4.89 6.01 11.41
CA ALA A 124 -4.62 7.43 11.54
C ALA A 124 -4.34 8.16 10.21
N ASP A 125 -3.63 7.48 9.33
CA ASP A 125 -3.30 7.92 7.98
C ASP A 125 -4.48 7.89 7.01
N ALA A 126 -5.61 7.28 7.38
CA ALA A 126 -6.86 7.33 6.63
C ALA A 126 -7.90 8.31 7.21
N ILE A 127 -7.85 8.63 8.53
CA ILE A 127 -8.94 9.38 9.19
C ILE A 127 -8.54 10.63 9.99
N LEU A 128 -7.25 10.87 10.28
CA LEU A 128 -6.91 12.01 11.18
C LEU A 128 -7.17 13.38 10.55
N GLY A 129 -7.41 13.47 9.25
CA GLY A 129 -7.85 14.69 8.56
C GLY A 129 -9.33 15.00 8.73
N LEU A 130 -10.13 14.13 9.38
CA LEU A 130 -11.54 14.38 9.66
C LEU A 130 -11.77 15.70 10.43
N ASP A 131 -10.85 16.08 11.31
CA ASP A 131 -10.91 17.35 12.05
C ASP A 131 -10.81 18.57 11.12
N ASP A 132 -10.01 18.45 10.05
CA ASP A 132 -9.76 19.49 9.06
C ASP A 132 -10.85 19.59 7.98
N ILE A 133 -11.84 18.68 7.93
CA ILE A 133 -12.94 18.75 6.93
C ILE A 133 -13.67 20.09 6.98
N ARG A 134 -13.74 20.72 8.16
CA ARG A 134 -14.36 22.04 8.30
C ARG A 134 -13.76 23.09 7.35
N VAL A 135 -12.49 22.96 6.95
CA VAL A 135 -11.79 23.89 6.05
C VAL A 135 -12.41 23.91 4.64
N ILE A 136 -13.05 22.83 4.23
CA ILE A 136 -13.66 22.67 2.89
C ILE A 136 -15.19 22.75 2.91
N GLN A 137 -15.80 22.91 4.08
CA GLN A 137 -17.25 23.10 4.20
C GLN A 137 -17.63 24.58 3.98
N PRO A 138 -18.83 24.86 3.45
CA PRO A 138 -19.33 26.22 3.32
C PRO A 138 -19.30 26.97 4.66
N HIS A 139 -18.98 28.26 4.61
CA HIS A 139 -19.04 29.10 5.80
C HIS A 139 -20.48 29.55 6.06
N SER A 140 -21.03 29.22 7.23
CA SER A 140 -22.32 29.73 7.71
C SER A 140 -22.17 30.32 9.13
N PRO A 141 -22.55 31.59 9.38
CA PRO A 141 -22.45 32.21 10.70
C PRO A 141 -23.21 31.45 11.79
N THR A 142 -24.37 30.89 11.43
CA THR A 142 -25.28 30.11 12.26
C THR A 142 -24.96 28.63 12.28
N ASN A 143 -23.93 28.20 11.52
CA ASN A 143 -23.61 26.80 11.31
C ASN A 143 -24.83 26.02 10.76
N ASP A 144 -25.58 26.62 9.85
CA ASP A 144 -26.65 25.98 9.08
C ASP A 144 -26.08 25.64 7.70
N ILE A 145 -25.51 24.44 7.57
CA ILE A 145 -24.95 23.90 6.33
C ILE A 145 -25.38 22.45 6.19
N ASP A 146 -25.49 21.99 4.95
CA ASP A 146 -25.70 20.57 4.69
C ASP A 146 -24.48 19.77 5.20
N PRO A 147 -24.69 18.74 6.03
CA PRO A 147 -23.59 17.93 6.52
C PRO A 147 -22.97 17.11 5.39
N THR A 148 -21.63 16.99 5.39
CA THR A 148 -20.90 16.17 4.43
C THR A 148 -21.13 14.70 4.75
N ALA A 149 -21.60 13.93 3.77
CA ALA A 149 -21.83 12.49 3.92
C ALA A 149 -20.49 11.74 4.01
N ILE A 150 -20.35 10.87 5.01
CA ILE A 150 -19.20 9.98 5.19
C ILE A 150 -19.65 8.54 5.20
N TYR A 151 -19.16 7.74 4.25
CA TYR A 151 -19.45 6.32 4.13
C TYR A 151 -18.33 5.50 4.77
N LEU A 152 -18.69 4.64 5.71
CA LEU A 152 -17.74 3.85 6.50
C LEU A 152 -18.40 2.60 7.08
N THR A 153 -17.59 1.62 7.48
CA THR A 153 -18.08 0.40 8.13
C THR A 153 -18.58 0.67 9.55
N ARG A 154 -19.34 -0.28 10.11
CA ARG A 154 -19.72 -0.21 11.53
C ARG A 154 -18.49 -0.19 12.44
N HIS A 155 -17.52 -1.04 12.14
CA HIS A 155 -16.26 -1.12 12.90
C HIS A 155 -15.53 0.23 12.94
N SER A 156 -15.34 0.85 11.78
CA SER A 156 -14.67 2.14 11.69
C SER A 156 -15.46 3.25 12.41
N MET A 157 -16.80 3.22 12.33
CA MET A 157 -17.66 4.16 13.06
C MET A 157 -17.48 4.06 14.58
N ASP A 158 -17.46 2.85 15.14
CA ASP A 158 -17.34 2.65 16.59
C ASP A 158 -15.99 3.16 17.12
N SER A 159 -14.91 2.94 16.36
CA SER A 159 -13.59 3.49 16.69
C SER A 159 -13.53 5.01 16.50
N ILE A 160 -14.11 5.57 15.44
CA ILE A 160 -14.20 7.02 15.22
C ILE A 160 -15.00 7.70 16.35
N ALA A 161 -16.10 7.11 16.80
CA ALA A 161 -16.87 7.64 17.91
C ALA A 161 -16.07 7.72 19.22
N THR A 162 -15.07 6.85 19.38
CA THR A 162 -14.14 6.86 20.51
C THR A 162 -13.02 7.89 20.33
N LYS A 163 -12.44 7.99 19.13
CA LYS A 163 -11.32 8.91 18.81
C LYS A 163 -11.78 10.37 18.69
N PHE A 164 -12.95 10.59 18.10
CA PHE A 164 -13.52 11.89 17.77
C PHE A 164 -14.97 12.03 18.28
N PRO A 165 -15.22 11.91 19.59
CA PRO A 165 -16.58 11.95 20.13
C PRO A 165 -17.32 13.25 19.79
N TYR A 166 -16.59 14.35 19.62
CA TYR A 166 -17.13 15.67 19.25
C TYR A 166 -17.59 15.77 17.78
N LEU A 167 -17.12 14.88 16.89
CA LEU A 167 -17.60 14.80 15.50
C LEU A 167 -18.85 13.92 15.36
N VAL A 168 -19.11 13.06 16.35
CA VAL A 168 -20.24 12.11 16.35
C VAL A 168 -21.40 12.60 17.21
N GLN A 169 -21.13 13.11 18.41
CA GLN A 169 -22.16 13.50 19.38
C GLN A 169 -22.67 14.92 19.09
N LYS A 170 -23.87 15.02 18.49
CA LYS A 170 -24.52 16.31 18.18
C LYS A 170 -25.57 16.80 19.19
N LYS A 171 -25.77 16.09 20.32
CA LYS A 171 -26.71 16.56 21.35
C LYS A 171 -26.09 17.74 22.13
N LEU A 172 -26.29 18.94 21.62
CA LEU A 172 -26.07 20.17 22.38
C LEU A 172 -26.98 20.13 23.63
N ARG A 173 -26.41 20.38 24.80
CA ARG A 173 -27.21 20.59 26.02
C ARG A 173 -27.88 21.97 25.91
N GLU A 174 -29.08 22.12 26.46
CA GLU A 174 -29.74 23.44 26.54
C GLU A 174 -28.77 24.47 27.17
N GLY A 175 -28.53 25.58 26.46
CA GLY A 175 -27.62 26.64 26.89
C GLY A 175 -26.14 26.49 26.50
N GLN A 176 -25.73 25.43 25.78
CA GLN A 176 -24.37 25.36 25.22
C GLN A 176 -24.25 26.18 23.92
N GLU A 177 -23.20 26.99 23.83
CA GLU A 177 -22.82 27.65 22.58
C GLU A 177 -22.52 26.62 21.49
N VAL A 178 -22.98 26.89 20.26
CA VAL A 178 -22.69 26.08 19.08
C VAL A 178 -21.19 26.15 18.79
N ARG A 179 -20.47 25.08 19.14
CA ARG A 179 -19.06 24.92 18.72
C ARG A 179 -19.02 24.69 17.22
N ARG A 180 -18.19 25.46 16.51
CA ARG A 180 -17.97 25.31 15.06
C ARG A 180 -17.06 24.12 14.76
N VAL A 181 -17.63 22.93 14.78
CA VAL A 181 -16.99 21.67 14.33
C VAL A 181 -17.51 21.29 12.95
N ALA A 182 -16.81 20.38 12.26
CA ALA A 182 -17.26 19.86 10.98
C ALA A 182 -18.65 19.21 11.10
N GLN A 183 -19.52 19.45 10.12
CA GLN A 183 -20.85 18.86 10.07
C GLN A 183 -20.84 17.59 9.24
N LEU A 184 -20.90 16.45 9.90
CA LEU A 184 -20.77 15.15 9.25
C LEU A 184 -22.08 14.37 9.33
N ASP A 185 -22.41 13.64 8.27
CA ASP A 185 -23.53 12.70 8.18
C ASP A 185 -22.99 11.30 7.95
N TRP A 186 -22.98 10.50 9.02
CA TRP A 186 -22.35 9.18 9.04
C TRP A 186 -23.27 8.12 8.39
N LYS A 187 -22.80 7.49 7.32
CA LYS A 187 -23.51 6.47 6.55
C LYS A 187 -22.79 5.11 6.69
N ILE A 188 -23.45 4.18 7.38
CA ILE A 188 -22.90 2.83 7.55
C ILE A 188 -23.06 2.03 6.26
N ILE A 189 -21.96 1.49 5.76
CA ILE A 189 -21.92 0.56 4.62
C ILE A 189 -21.65 -0.87 5.09
N GLU A 190 -22.12 -1.85 4.33
CA GLU A 190 -21.85 -3.27 4.58
C GLU A 190 -20.51 -3.66 3.95
N GLU A 191 -19.76 -4.53 4.63
CA GLU A 191 -18.43 -4.99 4.20
C GLU A 191 -18.56 -6.18 3.23
N HIS A 192 -19.34 -6.02 2.16
CA HIS A 192 -19.64 -7.10 1.23
C HIS A 192 -19.89 -6.62 -0.20
N TYR A 193 -19.36 -7.34 -1.19
CA TYR A 193 -19.46 -7.01 -2.62
C TYR A 193 -20.92 -6.87 -3.10
N ASP A 194 -21.78 -7.83 -2.74
CA ASP A 194 -23.20 -7.84 -3.13
C ASP A 194 -24.05 -6.74 -2.46
N LYS A 195 -23.43 -5.88 -1.65
CA LYS A 195 -24.07 -4.79 -0.92
C LYS A 195 -23.50 -3.43 -1.35
N PRO A 196 -23.70 -3.05 -2.63
CA PRO A 196 -23.18 -1.78 -3.11
C PRO A 196 -23.90 -0.59 -2.45
N PHE A 197 -23.23 0.54 -2.44
CA PHE A 197 -23.78 1.82 -2.00
C PHE A 197 -23.54 2.90 -3.07
N VAL A 198 -24.23 4.04 -2.95
CA VAL A 198 -24.08 5.17 -3.86
C VAL A 198 -23.61 6.37 -3.07
N ALA A 199 -22.48 6.95 -3.47
CA ALA A 199 -21.96 8.19 -2.92
C ALA A 199 -21.94 9.24 -4.03
N SER A 200 -22.69 10.33 -3.84
CA SER A 200 -22.80 11.45 -4.80
C SER A 200 -23.02 11.02 -6.25
N GLY A 201 -23.93 10.07 -6.47
CA GLY A 201 -24.31 9.54 -7.78
C GLY A 201 -23.44 8.39 -8.30
N LEU A 202 -22.23 8.19 -7.77
CA LEU A 202 -21.37 7.09 -8.18
C LEU A 202 -21.62 5.84 -7.33
N LYS A 203 -21.80 4.70 -7.98
CA LYS A 203 -21.99 3.40 -7.33
C LYS A 203 -20.66 2.75 -6.98
N PHE A 204 -20.53 2.33 -5.73
CA PHE A 204 -19.36 1.64 -5.19
C PHE A 204 -19.73 0.22 -4.76
N PHE A 205 -18.81 -0.70 -5.01
CA PHE A 205 -18.84 -2.08 -4.54
C PHE A 205 -17.71 -2.27 -3.53
N PRO A 206 -18.02 -2.50 -2.24
CA PRO A 206 -17.02 -2.81 -1.23
C PRO A 206 -16.24 -4.08 -1.57
N LEU A 207 -14.92 -4.03 -1.43
CA LEU A 207 -14.02 -5.16 -1.63
C LEU A 207 -13.28 -5.44 -0.31
N PRO A 208 -13.72 -6.41 0.49
CA PRO A 208 -13.01 -6.76 1.72
C PRO A 208 -11.60 -7.28 1.42
N VAL A 209 -10.60 -6.68 2.06
CA VAL A 209 -9.20 -7.10 1.95
C VAL A 209 -8.55 -7.16 3.34
N MET A 210 -7.56 -8.03 3.52
CA MET A 210 -6.82 -8.12 4.76
C MET A 210 -5.73 -7.05 4.78
N HIS A 211 -5.60 -6.36 5.90
CA HIS A 211 -4.51 -5.45 6.22
C HIS A 211 -3.83 -5.96 7.49
N GLY A 212 -2.74 -6.70 7.36
CA GLY A 212 -2.21 -7.50 8.46
C GLY A 212 -2.74 -8.93 8.46
N GLU A 213 -2.64 -9.62 9.60
CA GLU A 213 -3.15 -10.99 9.75
C GLU A 213 -4.65 -11.05 10.07
N ASP A 214 -5.11 -10.18 10.98
CA ASP A 214 -6.42 -10.29 11.62
C ASP A 214 -7.25 -9.01 11.51
N TYR A 215 -6.93 -8.15 10.55
CA TYR A 215 -7.64 -6.90 10.37
C TYR A 215 -8.15 -6.78 8.92
N LEU A 216 -9.44 -6.45 8.81
CA LEU A 216 -10.15 -6.33 7.55
C LEU A 216 -10.33 -4.84 7.24
N CYS A 217 -9.93 -4.42 6.05
CA CYS A 217 -10.23 -3.11 5.50
C CYS A 217 -11.01 -3.26 4.19
N LEU A 218 -11.44 -2.12 3.62
CA LEU A 218 -12.15 -2.10 2.35
C LEU A 218 -11.30 -1.47 1.24
N GLY A 219 -11.16 -2.19 0.13
CA GLY A 219 -11.02 -1.59 -1.18
C GLY A 219 -12.39 -1.28 -1.79
N TYR A 220 -12.38 -0.64 -2.96
CA TYR A 220 -13.60 -0.24 -3.66
C TYR A 220 -13.49 -0.48 -5.17
N LEU A 221 -14.50 -1.14 -5.75
CA LEU A 221 -14.71 -1.21 -7.19
C LEU A 221 -15.80 -0.21 -7.59
N PHE A 222 -15.56 0.59 -8.62
CA PHE A 222 -16.52 1.57 -9.14
C PHE A 222 -16.31 1.81 -10.64
N GLY A 223 -17.29 2.48 -11.27
CA GLY A 223 -17.34 2.72 -12.71
C GLY A 223 -18.10 1.63 -13.47
N GLU A 224 -19.00 2.06 -14.34
CA GLU A 224 -19.81 1.21 -15.23
C GLU A 224 -19.13 1.01 -16.58
N LYS A 225 -18.55 2.08 -17.15
CA LYS A 225 -17.88 2.04 -18.46
C LYS A 225 -16.41 1.65 -18.33
N CYS A 226 -15.65 2.41 -17.54
CA CYS A 226 -14.29 2.05 -17.14
C CYS A 226 -14.30 1.57 -15.69
N LYS A 227 -13.96 0.30 -15.49
CA LYS A 227 -13.93 -0.30 -14.16
C LYS A 227 -12.63 0.02 -13.44
N VAL A 228 -12.75 0.63 -12.26
CA VAL A 228 -11.63 1.01 -11.41
C VAL A 228 -11.71 0.26 -10.09
N ALA A 229 -10.62 -0.40 -9.70
CA ALA A 229 -10.48 -0.95 -8.36
C ALA A 229 -9.43 -0.13 -7.60
N TYR A 230 -9.82 0.42 -6.45
CA TYR A 230 -8.94 1.12 -5.53
C TYR A 230 -8.74 0.28 -4.27
N ILE A 231 -7.52 -0.16 -4.02
CA ILE A 231 -7.18 -1.07 -2.93
C ILE A 231 -5.90 -0.56 -2.25
N SER A 232 -6.06 0.22 -1.18
CA SER A 232 -4.98 0.63 -0.29
C SER A 232 -4.78 -0.39 0.83
N ASP A 233 -3.61 -0.34 1.49
CA ASP A 233 -3.33 -1.05 2.74
C ASP A 233 -3.57 -2.59 2.70
N VAL A 234 -3.31 -3.26 1.58
CA VAL A 234 -3.61 -4.71 1.44
C VAL A 234 -2.40 -5.63 1.65
N SER A 235 -2.51 -6.56 2.60
CA SER A 235 -1.56 -7.66 2.81
C SER A 235 -1.99 -8.96 2.14
N ARG A 236 -3.30 -9.21 2.00
CA ARG A 236 -3.85 -10.43 1.38
C ARG A 236 -5.32 -10.25 1.00
N PHE A 237 -5.78 -10.98 -0.01
CA PHE A 237 -7.21 -11.12 -0.30
C PHE A 237 -7.82 -12.28 0.52
N PRO A 238 -8.92 -12.05 1.27
CA PRO A 238 -9.52 -13.10 2.10
C PRO A 238 -10.25 -14.15 1.24
N SER A 239 -10.31 -15.39 1.72
CA SER A 239 -10.91 -16.53 0.99
C SER A 239 -12.43 -16.44 0.82
N ASN A 240 -13.12 -15.59 1.57
CA ASN A 240 -14.54 -15.24 1.39
C ASN A 240 -14.77 -14.32 0.18
N THR A 241 -13.71 -13.78 -0.42
CA THR A 241 -13.71 -13.22 -1.78
C THR A 241 -13.56 -14.33 -2.84
N GLU A 242 -13.40 -15.59 -2.40
CA GLU A 242 -13.05 -16.78 -3.17
C GLU A 242 -13.96 -17.97 -2.79
N TYR A 243 -15.20 -18.03 -3.29
CA TYR A 243 -15.97 -19.28 -3.13
C TYR A 243 -15.38 -20.40 -4.02
N GLY A 244 -14.50 -21.21 -3.41
CA GLY A 244 -13.93 -22.43 -3.97
C GLY A 244 -13.31 -23.30 -2.86
N ARG A 245 -14.08 -24.26 -2.31
CA ARG A 245 -13.56 -25.30 -1.40
C ARG A 245 -12.52 -26.16 -2.12
N CYS A 246 -11.38 -26.43 -1.49
CA CYS A 246 -10.61 -27.63 -1.81
C CYS A 246 -9.99 -28.25 -0.55
N CYS A 247 -10.22 -29.55 -0.40
CA CYS A 247 -9.95 -30.37 0.78
C CYS A 247 -8.44 -30.59 1.02
N ILE A 248 -8.05 -30.59 2.29
CA ILE A 248 -6.69 -30.89 2.75
C ILE A 248 -6.51 -32.42 2.81
N PHE A 249 -5.56 -32.96 2.04
CA PHE A 249 -4.96 -34.28 2.27
C PHE A 249 -3.59 -34.10 2.91
N SER A 250 -3.37 -34.81 4.02
CA SER A 250 -2.12 -34.88 4.79
C SER A 250 -1.19 -35.95 4.22
N PHE A 251 0.10 -35.65 4.01
CA PHE A 251 1.19 -36.65 4.06
C PHE A 251 2.58 -35.99 4.33
N SER A 252 3.13 -36.32 5.51
CA SER A 252 4.53 -36.49 5.96
C SER A 252 5.72 -35.64 5.43
N CYS A 253 6.30 -34.86 6.35
CA CYS A 253 7.73 -34.67 6.70
C CYS A 253 8.83 -34.26 5.68
N VAL A 254 8.52 -33.90 4.44
CA VAL A 254 9.40 -33.02 3.62
C VAL A 254 8.84 -31.60 3.55
N LEU A 255 7.82 -31.33 4.37
CA LEU A 255 6.93 -30.21 4.15
C LEU A 255 7.39 -28.89 4.75
N THR A 256 8.35 -28.73 5.66
CA THR A 256 8.60 -27.38 6.25
C THR A 256 9.04 -26.33 5.22
N TYR A 257 9.79 -26.73 4.18
CA TYR A 257 10.17 -25.82 3.09
C TYR A 257 8.99 -25.49 2.16
N ILE A 258 8.05 -26.43 2.01
CA ILE A 258 6.80 -26.25 1.25
C ILE A 258 5.70 -25.63 2.14
N TYR A 259 5.80 -25.70 3.46
CA TYR A 259 4.80 -25.20 4.42
C TYR A 259 4.91 -23.68 4.53
N ILE A 260 6.14 -23.16 4.52
CA ILE A 260 6.40 -21.73 4.39
C ILE A 260 5.88 -21.26 3.02
N PHE A 261 6.21 -21.92 1.92
CA PHE A 261 5.75 -21.51 0.58
C PHE A 261 4.23 -21.71 0.33
N LYS A 262 3.59 -22.71 0.93
CA LYS A 262 2.13 -22.97 0.77
C LYS A 262 1.27 -22.01 1.59
N HIS A 263 1.78 -21.45 2.69
CA HIS A 263 1.05 -20.44 3.46
C HIS A 263 1.17 -19.03 2.89
N PHE A 264 2.10 -18.78 1.96
CA PHE A 264 2.13 -17.56 1.14
C PHE A 264 1.13 -17.62 -0.04
N HIS A 265 -0.12 -17.98 0.24
CA HIS A 265 -1.22 -17.66 -0.65
C HIS A 265 -1.55 -16.17 -0.48
N PHE A 266 -0.74 -15.30 -1.10
CA PHE A 266 -1.01 -13.86 -1.18
C PHE A 266 -2.36 -13.60 -1.89
N ILE A 267 -2.79 -14.53 -2.75
CA ILE A 267 -3.95 -14.36 -3.63
C ILE A 267 -4.50 -15.75 -3.96
N GLY A 268 -5.70 -16.09 -3.50
CA GLY A 268 -6.57 -16.94 -4.30
C GLY A 268 -7.40 -16.08 -5.26
N ASP A 269 -8.13 -16.74 -6.15
CA ASP A 269 -8.72 -16.12 -7.34
C ASP A 269 -9.75 -15.04 -6.97
N VAL A 270 -9.38 -13.76 -7.06
CA VAL A 270 -10.32 -12.63 -6.92
C VAL A 270 -11.25 -12.59 -8.15
N LYS A 271 -12.26 -13.45 -8.15
CA LYS A 271 -13.20 -13.67 -9.25
C LYS A 271 -13.88 -12.37 -9.74
N PHE A 272 -14.06 -11.40 -8.86
CA PHE A 272 -14.76 -10.15 -9.13
C PHE A 272 -13.93 -9.11 -9.90
N ILE A 273 -12.60 -9.22 -9.86
CA ILE A 273 -11.67 -8.28 -10.50
C ILE A 273 -10.87 -8.97 -11.63
N SER A 274 -10.79 -10.30 -11.60
CA SER A 274 -10.14 -11.09 -12.65
C SER A 274 -10.97 -11.18 -13.93
N LYS A 275 -10.26 -11.26 -15.06
CA LYS A 275 -10.76 -11.38 -16.44
C LYS A 275 -11.87 -12.42 -16.64
N ASN A 276 -11.93 -13.45 -15.78
CA ASN A 276 -12.85 -14.59 -15.92
C ASN A 276 -14.24 -14.39 -15.28
N GLY A 277 -14.52 -13.28 -14.58
CA GLY A 277 -15.79 -13.08 -13.88
C GLY A 277 -16.61 -11.85 -14.30
N ALA A 278 -15.96 -10.70 -14.54
CA ALA A 278 -16.66 -9.41 -14.69
C ALA A 278 -16.18 -8.57 -15.90
N GLY A 279 -15.39 -9.13 -16.81
CA GLY A 279 -14.65 -8.36 -17.81
C GLY A 279 -13.31 -7.84 -17.25
N GLN A 280 -12.41 -7.43 -18.12
CA GLN A 280 -11.07 -6.97 -17.73
C GLN A 280 -11.16 -5.61 -17.02
N LEU A 281 -10.51 -5.47 -15.87
CA LEU A 281 -10.40 -4.19 -15.16
C LEU A 281 -9.62 -3.16 -15.98
N ASP A 282 -10.13 -1.94 -16.11
CA ASP A 282 -9.47 -0.88 -16.86
C ASP A 282 -8.32 -0.26 -16.06
N LEU A 283 -8.52 -0.03 -14.77
CA LEU A 283 -7.53 0.55 -13.89
C LEU A 283 -7.51 -0.12 -12.51
N LEU A 284 -6.35 -0.67 -12.14
CA LEU A 284 -6.06 -1.12 -10.79
C LEU A 284 -5.22 -0.07 -10.05
N ILE A 285 -5.67 0.40 -8.91
CA ILE A 285 -4.86 1.20 -7.98
C ILE A 285 -4.58 0.31 -6.77
N LEU A 286 -3.31 -0.03 -6.54
CA LEU A 286 -2.93 -1.07 -5.59
C LEU A 286 -1.77 -0.64 -4.70
N ASP A 287 -1.87 -1.01 -3.43
CA ASP A 287 -0.84 -0.79 -2.42
C ASP A 287 0.50 -1.48 -2.75
N CYS A 288 1.59 -0.77 -2.43
CA CYS A 288 2.96 -1.20 -2.63
C CYS A 288 3.91 -0.50 -1.64
N LEU A 289 3.97 -1.00 -0.41
CA LEU A 289 4.64 -0.34 0.72
C LEU A 289 6.17 -0.44 0.69
N TYR A 290 6.72 -1.64 0.44
CA TYR A 290 8.16 -1.95 0.59
C TYR A 290 8.75 -2.62 -0.64
N LYS A 291 10.03 -2.33 -0.93
CA LYS A 291 10.78 -3.04 -1.98
C LYS A 291 11.43 -4.31 -1.48
N VAL A 292 11.98 -4.26 -0.26
CA VAL A 292 12.90 -5.29 0.22
C VAL A 292 12.14 -6.42 0.89
N CYS A 293 12.13 -7.57 0.23
CA CYS A 293 12.05 -8.85 0.93
C CYS A 293 13.41 -9.05 1.60
N PHE A 294 13.47 -9.35 2.89
CA PHE A 294 14.72 -9.84 3.49
C PHE A 294 15.27 -10.93 2.56
N SER A 295 16.44 -10.69 1.96
CA SER A 295 16.99 -11.65 1.01
C SER A 295 17.13 -12.99 1.73
N LEU A 296 16.70 -14.07 1.07
CA LEU A 296 16.94 -15.43 1.54
C LEU A 296 18.41 -15.65 1.91
N ASP A 297 19.34 -14.92 1.26
CA ASP A 297 20.76 -14.94 1.59
C ASP A 297 21.05 -14.44 3.00
N SER A 298 20.35 -13.42 3.49
CA SER A 298 20.54 -12.89 4.85
C SER A 298 20.01 -13.88 5.89
N PHE A 299 18.86 -14.51 5.62
CA PHE A 299 18.27 -15.51 6.51
C PHE A 299 19.06 -16.83 6.49
N LEU A 300 19.53 -17.25 5.30
CA LEU A 300 20.40 -18.41 5.11
C LEU A 300 21.77 -18.16 5.73
N PHE A 301 22.31 -16.94 5.64
CA PHE A 301 23.55 -16.55 6.30
C PHE A 301 23.41 -16.53 7.81
N ILE A 302 22.29 -16.02 8.36
CA ILE A 302 21.99 -16.09 9.80
C ILE A 302 21.81 -17.54 10.26
N MET A 303 21.12 -18.37 9.48
CA MET A 303 20.95 -19.80 9.79
C MET A 303 22.26 -20.58 9.69
N LEU A 304 23.10 -20.32 8.66
CA LEU A 304 24.42 -20.93 8.52
C LEU A 304 25.36 -20.46 9.63
N THR A 305 25.38 -19.17 9.95
CA THR A 305 26.23 -18.66 11.04
C THR A 305 25.75 -19.19 12.39
N ALA A 306 24.46 -19.31 12.65
CA ALA A 306 23.93 -19.96 13.84
C ALA A 306 24.29 -21.46 13.90
N CYS A 307 24.17 -22.19 12.78
CA CYS A 307 24.61 -23.59 12.69
C CYS A 307 26.12 -23.75 12.90
N ILE A 308 26.94 -22.89 12.29
CA ILE A 308 28.39 -22.88 12.44
C ILE A 308 28.76 -22.53 13.89
N LEU A 309 28.12 -21.54 14.50
CA LEU A 309 28.36 -21.15 15.89
C LEU A 309 27.95 -22.25 16.87
N LEU A 310 26.83 -22.95 16.62
CA LEU A 310 26.41 -24.12 17.39
C LEU A 310 27.38 -25.31 17.22
N CYS A 311 27.90 -25.54 16.01
CA CYS A 311 28.95 -26.54 15.77
C CYS A 311 30.26 -26.16 16.47
N ILE A 312 30.64 -24.88 16.46
CA ILE A 312 31.82 -24.36 17.14
C ILE A 312 31.64 -24.47 18.67
N LEU A 313 30.49 -24.10 19.22
CA LEU A 313 30.20 -24.21 20.66
C LEU A 313 30.13 -25.68 21.14
N ARG A 314 29.61 -26.61 20.32
CA ARG A 314 29.70 -28.06 20.58
C ARG A 314 31.14 -28.58 20.50
N SER A 315 31.97 -27.95 19.67
CA SER A 315 33.40 -28.26 19.56
C SER A 315 34.19 -27.70 20.75
N TYR A 316 33.81 -26.54 21.30
CA TYR A 316 34.44 -25.98 22.50
C TYR A 316 34.19 -26.80 23.76
N THR A 317 33.14 -27.64 23.80
CA THR A 317 32.99 -28.63 24.88
C THR A 317 33.87 -29.87 24.70
N LEU A 318 34.54 -30.03 23.55
CA LEU A 318 35.39 -31.19 23.21
C LEU A 318 36.82 -30.84 22.75
N VAL A 319 37.23 -29.57 22.79
CA VAL A 319 38.59 -29.11 22.43
C VAL A 319 39.22 -28.36 23.62
N CYS A 320 39.24 -29.03 24.77
CA CYS A 320 40.17 -28.71 25.87
C CYS A 320 41.23 -29.82 26.06
N ASN A 321 41.41 -30.77 25.13
CA ASN A 321 42.37 -31.85 25.38
C ASN A 321 43.09 -32.49 24.19
N VAL A 322 43.20 -31.83 23.02
CA VAL A 322 44.03 -32.38 21.93
C VAL A 322 44.77 -31.25 21.19
N PHE A 323 46.07 -31.10 21.53
CA PHE A 323 47.20 -30.65 20.69
C PHE A 323 47.12 -29.22 20.08
N CYS A 324 47.93 -28.22 20.47
CA CYS A 324 49.40 -28.16 20.56
C CYS A 324 50.11 -28.82 19.37
N PHE A 325 50.84 -28.04 18.57
CA PHE A 325 51.73 -28.48 17.46
C PHE A 325 51.05 -29.03 16.18
N LEU A 326 50.96 -28.21 15.13
CA LEU A 326 51.90 -28.23 13.99
C LEU A 326 51.49 -27.28 12.86
N HIS A 327 52.53 -26.71 12.30
CA HIS A 327 52.59 -25.77 11.19
C HIS A 327 52.51 -26.53 9.85
N THR A 328 52.19 -25.79 8.78
CA THR A 328 52.33 -26.08 7.33
C THR A 328 51.23 -26.84 6.58
N ARG A 329 51.16 -26.49 5.29
CA ARG A 329 50.04 -26.58 4.34
C ARG A 329 49.83 -28.00 3.76
N LYS A 330 48.60 -28.15 3.25
CA LYS A 330 48.07 -29.07 2.22
C LYS A 330 47.39 -30.32 2.78
N ASP A 331 46.09 -30.39 2.49
CA ASP A 331 45.23 -31.58 2.31
C ASP A 331 43.89 -31.48 3.06
N LEU A 332 43.05 -30.53 2.62
CA LEU A 332 41.69 -30.33 3.14
C LEU A 332 40.66 -31.35 2.58
N LEU A 333 41.04 -32.19 1.60
CA LEU A 333 40.12 -33.10 0.92
C LEU A 333 39.99 -34.48 1.59
N MET A 334 40.98 -34.90 2.39
CA MET A 334 40.93 -36.19 3.10
C MET A 334 40.21 -36.08 4.46
N PHE A 335 40.10 -34.87 5.02
CA PHE A 335 39.47 -34.65 6.32
C PHE A 335 37.94 -34.70 6.25
N THR A 336 37.35 -34.19 5.18
CA THR A 336 35.89 -34.23 4.93
C THR A 336 35.38 -35.66 4.75
N TYR A 337 36.15 -36.52 4.08
CA TYR A 337 35.73 -37.91 3.85
C TYR A 337 35.81 -38.79 5.10
N ALA A 338 36.81 -38.56 5.97
CA ALA A 338 36.90 -39.24 7.27
C ALA A 338 35.82 -38.76 8.26
N TYR A 339 35.49 -37.46 8.25
CA TYR A 339 34.50 -36.86 9.14
C TYR A 339 33.06 -37.33 8.82
N LEU A 340 32.70 -37.43 7.54
CA LEU A 340 31.40 -37.94 7.10
C LEU A 340 31.20 -39.44 7.44
N ARG A 341 32.28 -40.23 7.50
CA ARG A 341 32.22 -41.64 7.90
C ARG A 341 32.04 -41.81 9.42
N PHE A 342 32.46 -40.84 10.22
CA PHE A 342 32.32 -40.85 11.68
C PHE A 342 30.91 -40.47 12.17
N LEU A 343 30.18 -39.64 11.40
CA LEU A 343 28.82 -39.21 11.73
C LEU A 343 27.74 -40.30 11.55
N ARG A 344 28.10 -41.47 10.98
CA ARG A 344 27.17 -42.57 10.71
C ARG A 344 26.89 -43.46 11.93
N HIS A 345 27.49 -43.17 13.09
CA HIS A 345 27.44 -44.03 14.29
C HIS A 345 26.92 -43.38 15.57
N PHE A 346 26.32 -42.19 15.53
CA PHE A 346 25.71 -41.59 16.72
C PHE A 346 24.18 -41.53 16.63
N PRO A 347 23.45 -42.06 17.62
CA PRO A 347 21.99 -41.95 17.68
C PRO A 347 21.59 -40.48 17.84
N ILE A 348 20.67 -40.05 16.99
CA ILE A 348 20.15 -38.68 16.90
C ILE A 348 19.41 -38.34 18.19
N ILE A 349 20.03 -37.57 19.09
CA ILE A 349 19.34 -36.94 20.22
C ILE A 349 18.67 -35.67 19.70
N PHE A 350 17.35 -35.72 19.56
CA PHE A 350 16.50 -34.55 19.30
C PHE A 350 16.51 -33.64 20.52
N LEU A 351 17.28 -32.57 20.48
CA LEU A 351 17.14 -31.43 21.39
C LEU A 351 16.07 -30.51 20.80
N HIS A 352 14.87 -30.58 21.36
CA HIS A 352 13.77 -29.66 21.09
C HIS A 352 14.11 -28.30 21.72
N PHE A 353 14.86 -27.47 21.00
CA PHE A 353 14.98 -26.05 21.32
C PHE A 353 13.75 -25.35 20.77
N SER A 354 12.73 -25.18 21.61
CA SER A 354 11.64 -24.24 21.36
C SER A 354 12.19 -22.82 21.53
N PHE A 355 12.90 -22.34 20.51
CA PHE A 355 13.15 -20.92 20.35
C PHE A 355 11.83 -20.31 19.87
N GLN A 356 11.00 -19.90 20.83
CA GLN A 356 9.81 -19.10 20.58
C GLN A 356 10.26 -17.67 20.24
N TRP A 357 10.87 -17.51 19.06
CA TRP A 357 10.85 -16.22 18.40
C TRP A 357 9.41 -15.98 18.01
N SER A 358 8.77 -15.00 18.65
CA SER A 358 7.56 -14.41 18.12
C SER A 358 7.93 -13.69 16.82
N LEU A 359 8.13 -14.47 15.76
CA LEU A 359 7.85 -14.01 14.40
C LEU A 359 6.34 -13.82 14.38
N SER A 360 5.86 -12.70 14.90
CA SER A 360 4.60 -12.14 14.41
C SER A 360 4.81 -12.11 12.89
N PRO A 361 3.99 -12.79 12.08
CA PRO A 361 4.15 -12.80 10.65
C PRO A 361 4.04 -11.35 10.19
N ILE A 362 5.19 -10.77 9.87
CA ILE A 362 5.26 -9.41 9.35
C ILE A 362 4.43 -9.48 8.08
N SER A 363 3.29 -8.82 8.07
CA SER A 363 2.44 -8.74 6.89
C SER A 363 3.17 -7.84 5.90
N ILE A 364 3.99 -8.44 5.03
CA ILE A 364 4.93 -7.68 4.20
C ILE A 364 4.27 -7.36 2.87
N HIS A 365 3.93 -6.09 2.69
CA HIS A 365 3.43 -5.46 1.47
C HIS A 365 4.57 -5.29 0.44
N LEU A 366 4.97 -6.40 -0.20
CA LEU A 366 6.18 -6.47 -1.02
C LEU A 366 5.93 -6.17 -2.50
N PHE A 367 6.79 -5.35 -3.09
CA PHE A 367 6.79 -4.98 -4.50
C PHE A 367 6.62 -6.17 -5.47
N LEU A 368 7.37 -7.26 -5.28
CA LEU A 368 7.26 -8.44 -6.15
C LEU A 368 5.91 -9.16 -5.99
N GLN A 369 5.36 -9.21 -4.78
CA GLN A 369 4.04 -9.80 -4.54
C GLN A 369 2.94 -8.95 -5.19
N THR A 370 3.07 -7.62 -5.13
CA THR A 370 2.20 -6.67 -5.83
C THR A 370 2.25 -6.90 -7.35
N LEU A 371 3.42 -7.10 -7.96
CA LEU A 371 3.55 -7.38 -9.39
C LEU A 371 2.93 -8.73 -9.79
N GLU A 372 3.13 -9.78 -8.98
CA GLU A 372 2.44 -11.07 -9.18
C GLU A 372 0.92 -10.93 -9.07
N ALA A 373 0.43 -10.07 -8.18
CA ALA A 373 -1.00 -9.74 -8.08
C ALA A 373 -1.53 -9.12 -9.36
N ILE A 374 -0.83 -8.10 -9.85
CA ILE A 374 -1.18 -7.40 -11.08
C ILE A 374 -1.21 -8.38 -12.26
N LYS A 375 -0.22 -9.28 -12.36
CA LYS A 375 -0.17 -10.30 -13.40
C LYS A 375 -1.38 -11.25 -13.35
N ARG A 376 -1.79 -11.68 -12.16
CA ARG A 376 -2.97 -12.56 -11.98
C ARG A 376 -4.30 -11.85 -12.25
N ILE A 377 -4.44 -10.61 -11.80
CA ILE A 377 -5.64 -9.79 -12.02
C ILE A 377 -5.74 -9.38 -13.50
N CYS A 378 -4.59 -9.12 -14.14
CA CYS A 378 -4.44 -8.73 -15.53
C CYS A 378 -5.27 -7.48 -15.93
N PRO A 379 -5.14 -6.35 -15.20
CA PRO A 379 -5.81 -5.10 -15.58
C PRO A 379 -5.21 -4.53 -16.87
N LYS A 380 -5.90 -3.59 -17.53
CA LYS A 380 -5.31 -2.85 -18.67
C LYS A 380 -4.17 -1.93 -18.21
N ARG A 381 -4.33 -1.30 -17.05
CA ARG A 381 -3.33 -0.45 -16.39
C ARG A 381 -3.35 -0.66 -14.88
N ALA A 382 -2.19 -0.56 -14.25
CA ALA A 382 -2.06 -0.47 -12.79
C ALA A 382 -1.26 0.76 -12.35
N LEU A 383 -1.67 1.34 -11.22
CA LEU A 383 -1.00 2.45 -10.54
C LEU A 383 -0.69 2.04 -9.10
N LEU A 384 0.59 2.12 -8.71
CA LEU A 384 1.01 1.75 -7.36
C LEU A 384 0.93 2.95 -6.41
N ILE A 385 0.40 2.71 -5.21
CA ILE A 385 0.26 3.68 -4.11
C ILE A 385 0.85 3.13 -2.80
N GLY A 386 0.78 3.88 -1.70
CA GLY A 386 1.26 3.45 -0.39
C GLY A 386 2.79 3.41 -0.24
N MET A 387 3.54 3.99 -1.17
CA MET A 387 4.99 3.80 -1.24
C MET A 387 5.74 4.53 -0.12
N THR A 388 6.72 3.84 0.47
CA THR A 388 7.69 4.44 1.40
C THR A 388 8.81 5.19 0.66
N HIS A 389 9.71 5.82 1.42
CA HIS A 389 10.92 6.45 0.89
C HIS A 389 11.96 5.47 0.28
N GLU A 390 11.69 4.16 0.30
CA GLU A 390 12.51 3.17 -0.44
C GLU A 390 12.29 3.27 -1.95
N PHE A 391 11.14 3.83 -2.38
CA PHE A 391 10.78 4.01 -3.77
C PHE A 391 11.23 5.38 -4.29
N ASP A 392 12.10 5.36 -5.29
CA ASP A 392 12.50 6.52 -6.09
C ASP A 392 11.64 6.51 -7.36
N HIS A 393 10.79 7.53 -7.49
CA HIS A 393 9.76 7.55 -8.52
C HIS A 393 10.31 7.39 -9.95
N HIS A 394 11.47 7.96 -10.26
CA HIS A 394 12.03 7.88 -11.61
C HIS A 394 12.68 6.53 -11.86
N LYS A 395 13.57 6.10 -10.96
CA LYS A 395 14.31 4.85 -11.10
C LYS A 395 13.40 3.62 -11.13
N ASP A 396 12.38 3.62 -10.28
CA ASP A 396 11.45 2.49 -10.21
C ASP A 396 10.48 2.46 -11.38
N ASN A 397 10.09 3.62 -11.91
CA ASN A 397 9.29 3.65 -13.13
C ASN A 397 10.07 3.19 -14.38
N GLU A 398 11.39 3.40 -14.44
CA GLU A 398 12.23 2.80 -15.49
C GLU A 398 12.16 1.26 -15.42
N PHE A 399 12.33 0.68 -14.23
CA PHE A 399 12.18 -0.77 -14.03
C PHE A 399 10.76 -1.25 -14.39
N LEU A 400 9.73 -0.54 -13.94
CA LEU A 400 8.33 -0.89 -14.20
C LEU A 400 7.98 -0.78 -15.69
N MET A 401 8.59 0.15 -16.43
CA MET A 401 8.41 0.25 -17.87
C MET A 401 8.92 -1.01 -18.57
N GLU A 402 10.14 -1.46 -18.26
CA GLU A 402 10.68 -2.72 -18.79
C GLU A 402 9.82 -3.93 -18.39
N TRP A 403 9.35 -3.97 -17.15
CA TRP A 403 8.43 -5.02 -16.69
C TRP A 403 7.11 -4.99 -17.47
N SER A 404 6.56 -3.80 -17.70
CA SER A 404 5.30 -3.59 -18.43
C SER A 404 5.39 -4.04 -19.88
N GLU A 405 6.51 -3.77 -20.56
CA GLU A 405 6.76 -4.22 -21.93
C GLU A 405 6.83 -5.75 -22.02
N ARG A 406 7.47 -6.41 -21.04
CA ARG A 406 7.58 -7.88 -21.00
C ARG A 406 6.25 -8.56 -20.72
N GLU A 407 5.46 -8.03 -19.80
CA GLU A 407 4.22 -8.65 -19.32
C GLU A 407 2.97 -8.19 -20.07
N GLY A 408 3.06 -7.10 -20.85
CA GLY A 408 1.95 -6.54 -21.61
C GLY A 408 0.89 -5.84 -20.74
N ILE A 409 1.25 -5.44 -19.52
CA ILE A 409 0.38 -4.72 -18.56
C ILE A 409 1.08 -3.42 -18.20
N HIS A 410 0.44 -2.27 -18.44
CA HIS A 410 1.03 -0.97 -18.13
C HIS A 410 1.01 -0.70 -16.62
N VAL A 411 2.17 -0.71 -15.96
CA VAL A 411 2.33 -0.46 -14.52
C VAL A 411 3.25 0.74 -14.29
N GLN A 412 2.87 1.62 -13.38
CA GLN A 412 3.74 2.70 -12.91
C GLN A 412 3.42 3.06 -11.46
N LEU A 413 4.37 3.71 -10.79
CA LEU A 413 4.13 4.40 -9.52
C LEU A 413 3.23 5.62 -9.76
N ALA A 414 2.22 5.80 -8.92
CA ALA A 414 1.50 7.06 -8.86
C ALA A 414 2.36 8.15 -8.19
N HIS A 415 1.98 9.41 -8.37
CA HIS A 415 2.52 10.53 -7.61
C HIS A 415 1.40 11.48 -7.23
N ASP A 416 1.65 12.26 -6.18
CA ASP A 416 0.71 13.27 -5.72
C ASP A 416 0.43 14.30 -6.82
N GLY A 417 -0.83 14.70 -6.95
CA GLY A 417 -1.32 15.61 -7.98
C GLY A 417 -1.56 14.97 -9.35
N LEU A 418 -1.20 13.69 -9.56
CA LEU A 418 -1.48 12.96 -10.80
C LEU A 418 -2.98 13.00 -11.09
N ARG A 419 -3.36 13.44 -12.29
CA ARG A 419 -4.74 13.40 -12.78
C ARG A 419 -4.86 12.41 -13.92
N VAL A 420 -5.79 11.45 -13.78
CA VAL A 420 -6.08 10.41 -14.77
C VAL A 420 -7.50 10.61 -15.29
N PRO A 421 -7.68 11.12 -16.53
CA PRO A 421 -9.00 11.14 -17.17
C PRO A 421 -9.55 9.73 -17.31
N ILE A 422 -10.83 9.53 -16.98
CA ILE A 422 -11.49 8.24 -17.04
C ILE A 422 -12.99 8.41 -17.28
N ASP A 423 -13.61 7.51 -18.04
CA ASP A 423 -15.06 7.52 -18.27
C ASP A 423 -15.71 6.52 -17.31
N LEU A 424 -16.20 7.01 -16.15
CA LEU A 424 -16.77 6.18 -15.09
C LEU A 424 -18.20 5.74 -15.40
#